data_AF-A0A352FBP3-F1
#
_entry.id   AF-A0A352FBP3-F1
#
_cell.length_a   1.000
_cell.length_b   1.000
_cell.length_c   1.000
_cell.angle_alpha   90.00
_cell.angle_beta   90.00
_cell.angle_gamma   90.00
#
_symmetry.space_group_name_H-M   'P 1'
#
loop_
_entity.id
_entity.type
_entity.pdbx_description
1 polymer ?
#
loop_
_entity_poly.entity_id
_entity_poly.type
_entity_poly.pdbx_seq_one_letter_code
_entity_poly.pdbx_strand_id
1 'polypeptide(L)' 'LSLHPTMTNGELVATMQALKEIQLNHKAWQEDYTYSKGNNEFIHKSGESANSSLVSQWFSLR' A
#
# COMPACT_ATOMS: atom_id res chain seq x y z
N LEU A 1 -2.51 -8.89 11.21
CA LEU A 1 -1.48 -9.60 10.44
C LEU A 1 -1.85 -11.08 10.43
N SER A 2 -2.03 -11.68 9.26
CA SER A 2 -2.23 -13.13 9.12
C SER A 2 -0.92 -13.76 8.67
N LEU A 3 -0.52 -14.88 9.27
CA LEU A 3 0.68 -15.62 8.88
C LEU A 3 0.27 -16.85 8.06
N HIS A 4 0.84 -17.00 6.87
CA HIS A 4 0.53 -18.14 6.01
C HIS A 4 1.47 -19.31 6.33
N PRO A 5 1.01 -20.58 6.31
CA PRO A 5 1.84 -21.75 6.63
C PRO A 5 3.05 -21.96 5.71
N THR A 6 3.07 -21.33 4.53
CA THR A 6 4.20 -21.40 3.59
C THR A 6 5.19 -20.25 3.74
N MET A 7 5.01 -19.37 4.73
CA MET A 7 5.98 -18.32 5.02
C MET A 7 7.24 -18.91 5.65
N THR A 8 8.37 -18.38 5.22
CA THR A 8 9.69 -18.66 5.78
C THR A 8 9.95 -17.81 7.03
N ASN A 9 10.88 -18.27 7.87
CA ASN A 9 11.35 -17.48 9.02
C ASN A 9 11.95 -16.13 8.59
N GLY A 10 12.60 -16.08 7.41
CA GLY A 10 13.15 -14.84 6.86
C GLY A 10 12.06 -13.81 6.56
N GLU A 11 10.95 -14.23 5.93
CA GLU A 11 9.80 -13.35 5.66
C GLU A 11 9.13 -12.87 6.95
N LEU A 12 9.06 -13.71 7.98
CA LEU A 12 8.56 -13.31 9.29
C LEU A 12 9.44 -12.21 9.91
N VAL A 13 10.77 -12.39 9.91
CA VAL A 13 11.72 -11.39 10.42
C VAL A 13 11.63 -10.08 9.64
N ALA A 14 11.55 -10.14 8.31
CA ALA A 14 11.37 -8.96 7.48
C ALA A 14 10.06 -8.22 7.82
N THR A 15 8.96 -8.96 8.02
CA THR A 15 7.67 -8.38 8.42
C THR A 15 7.75 -7.68 9.77
N MET A 16 8.40 -8.30 10.77
CA MET A 16 8.58 -7.68 12.09
C MET A 16 9.42 -6.40 12.02
N GLN A 17 10.48 -6.40 11.21
CA GLN A 17 11.32 -5.22 11.01
C GLN A 17 10.53 -4.09 10.33
N ALA A 18 9.75 -4.40 9.30
CA ALA A 18 8.88 -3.42 8.64
C ALA A 18 7.86 -2.81 9.61
N LEU A 19 7.22 -3.62 10.48
CA LEU A 19 6.30 -3.11 11.50
C LEU A 19 7.00 -2.16 12.48
N LYS A 20 8.23 -2.47 12.90
CA LYS A 20 9.02 -1.59 13.76
C LYS A 20 9.33 -0.27 13.08
N GLU A 21 9.70 -0.30 11.80
CA GLU A 21 9.95 0.92 11.03
C GLU A 21 8.68 1.76 10.84
N ILE A 22 7.54 1.14 10.54
CA ILE A 22 6.25 1.83 10.49
C ILE A 22 5.96 2.48 11.83
N GLN A 23 6.09 1.75 12.95
CA GLN A 23 5.83 2.29 14.28
C GLN A 23 6.70 3.52 14.60
N LEU A 24 7.96 3.53 14.18
CA LEU A 24 8.88 4.65 14.40
C LEU A 24 8.58 5.84 13.47
N ASN A 25 8.16 5.60 12.23
CA ASN A 25 8.11 6.63 11.19
C ASN A 25 6.69 7.02 10.74
N HIS A 26 5.63 6.37 11.23
CA HIS A 26 4.26 6.56 10.72
C HIS A 26 3.80 8.03 10.70
N LYS A 27 4.25 8.85 11.65
CA LYS A 27 3.91 10.29 11.70
C LYS A 27 4.53 11.11 10.58
N ALA A 28 5.72 10.72 10.11
CA ALA A 28 6.36 11.35 8.98
C ALA A 28 5.76 10.80 7.68
N TRP A 29 5.62 9.48 7.57
CA TRP A 29 5.13 8.84 6.36
C TRP A 29 3.66 9.14 6.06
N GLN A 30 2.81 9.42 7.06
CA GLN A 30 1.43 9.84 6.80
C GLN A 30 1.36 11.16 5.98
N GLU A 31 2.37 12.03 6.10
CA GLU A 31 2.40 13.32 5.40
C GLU A 31 2.57 13.13 3.89
N ASP A 32 2.95 11.95 3.43
CA ASP A 32 3.05 11.63 2.01
C ASP A 32 1.72 11.14 1.41
N TYR A 33 0.66 11.00 2.23
CA TYR A 33 -0.63 10.47 1.82
C TYR A 33 -1.78 11.46 2.04
N THR A 34 -2.87 11.27 1.30
CA THR A 34 -4.16 11.93 1.49
C THR A 34 -5.24 10.89 1.71
N TYR A 35 -6.07 11.06 2.73
CA TYR A 35 -7.17 10.15 3.04
C TYR A 35 -8.44 10.51 2.25
N SER A 36 -8.99 9.55 1.52
CA SER A 36 -10.27 9.62 0.82
C SER A 36 -11.35 8.90 1.61
N LYS A 37 -12.28 9.67 2.20
CA LYS A 37 -13.43 9.13 2.94
C LYS A 37 -14.43 8.38 2.07
N GLY A 38 -14.51 8.70 0.78
CA GLY A 38 -15.52 8.14 -0.13
C GLY A 38 -15.32 6.65 -0.42
N ASN A 39 -14.09 6.18 -0.34
CA ASN A 39 -13.71 4.78 -0.57
C ASN A 39 -12.82 4.19 0.54
N ASN A 40 -12.58 4.96 1.61
CA ASN A 40 -11.72 4.57 2.74
C ASN A 40 -10.27 4.23 2.33
N GLU A 41 -9.72 4.99 1.39
CA GLU A 41 -8.37 4.79 0.86
C GLU A 41 -7.38 5.88 1.28
N PHE A 42 -6.11 5.52 1.37
CA PHE A 42 -4.98 6.44 1.53
C PHE A 42 -4.20 6.50 0.22
N ILE A 43 -4.16 7.67 -0.40
CA ILE A 43 -3.58 7.89 -1.72
C ILE A 43 -2.26 8.64 -1.55
N HIS A 44 -1.16 8.09 -2.05
CA HIS A 44 0.13 8.77 -2.00
C HIS A 44 0.11 10.02 -2.87
N LYS A 45 0.65 11.14 -2.39
CA LYS A 45 0.61 12.45 -3.06
C LYS A 45 1.33 12.45 -4.43
N SER A 46 2.37 11.63 -4.59
CA SER A 46 3.07 11.45 -5.88
C SER A 46 2.52 10.29 -6.71
N GLY A 47 1.54 9.54 -6.18
CA GLY A 47 0.94 8.41 -6.85
C GLY A 47 0.01 8.91 -7.93
N GLU A 48 0.53 9.10 -9.14
CA GLU A 48 -0.31 9.04 -10.32
C GLU A 48 -1.14 7.76 -10.26
N SER A 49 -2.39 7.85 -10.71
CA SER A 49 -3.23 6.67 -10.95
C SER A 49 -2.62 5.84 -12.07
N ALA A 50 -1.48 5.19 -11.83
CA ALA A 50 -0.73 4.41 -12.81
C ALA A 50 -1.62 3.36 -13.49
N ASN A 51 -2.70 2.97 -12.79
CA ASN A 51 -3.68 2.02 -13.29
C ASN A 51 -4.92 2.66 -13.94
N SER A 52 -5.19 3.97 -13.85
CA SER A 52 -6.41 4.53 -14.45
C SER A 52 -6.41 4.37 -15.97
N SER A 53 -5.28 4.68 -16.61
CA SER A 53 -5.13 4.51 -18.07
C SER A 53 -5.27 3.05 -18.49
N LEU A 54 -4.64 2.12 -17.76
CA LEU A 54 -4.68 0.69 -18.04
C LEU A 54 -6.09 0.11 -17.83
N VAL A 55 -6.77 0.52 -16.76
CA VAL A 55 -8.16 0.14 -16.48
C VAL A 55 -9.10 0.72 -17.54
N SER A 56 -8.92 1.98 -17.94
CA SER A 56 -9.70 2.57 -19.04
C SER A 56 -9.53 1.80 -20.35
N GLN A 57 -8.33 1.29 -20.63
CA GLN A 57 -8.05 0.49 -21.82
C GLN A 57 -8.82 -0.85 -21.85
N TRP A 58 -9.01 -1.50 -20.69
CA TRP A 58 -9.77 -2.75 -20.61
C TRP A 58 -11.24 -2.57 -20.99
N PHE A 59 -11.81 -1.39 -20.76
CA PHE A 59 -13.20 -1.07 -21.07
C PHE A 59 -13.36 -0.35 -22.41
N SER A 60 -12.26 0.04 -23.08
CA SER A 60 -12.29 0.48 -24.47
C SER A 60 -12.34 -0.72 -25.42
N LEU A 61 -13.45 -1.44 -25.40
CA LEU A 61 -13.82 -2.35 -26.49
C LEU A 61 -14.47 -1.53 -27.61
N ARG A 62 -13.88 -1.57 -28.80
CA ARG A 62 -14.51 -1.17 -30.07
C ARG A 62 -15.05 -2.42 -30.76
#